data_AF-A0A507DKP2-F1
#
_entry.id   AF-A0A507DKP2-F1
#
_cell.length_a   1.000
_cell.length_b   1.000
_cell.length_c   1.000
_cell.angle_alpha   90.00
_cell.angle_beta   90.00
_cell.angle_gamma   90.00
#
_symmetry.space_group_name_H-M   'P 1'
#
loop_
_entity.id
_entity.type
_entity.pdbx_description
1 polymer ?
#
loop_
_entity_poly.entity_id
_entity_poly.type
_entity_poly.pdbx_seq_one_letter_code
_entity_poly.pdbx_strand_id
1 'polypeptide(L)'
;MSHRKIDVDAYDEDEFVEEDAQLQASLPSSAEVDGTVNARAGDVRNLLARGDIAGAVTKALEDPPEGRDVQAAKDRNTQTVMDSLLAAKSSDIPNIVSRLNPQQLDTLMKYIYRGMANPELYNAAVLLSWHEKAYEAGGLGCIIRVMTDRKTA
;
A
#
# COMPACT_ATOMS: atom_id res chain seq x y z
N MET A 1 16.45 29.96 -32.29
CA MET A 1 16.22 29.82 -30.83
C MET A 1 16.18 28.33 -30.44
N SER A 2 17.23 27.56 -30.78
CA SER A 2 17.30 26.11 -30.49
C SER A 2 17.95 25.80 -29.13
N HIS A 3 18.77 26.71 -28.61
CA HIS A 3 19.52 26.54 -27.36
C HIS A 3 18.66 26.70 -26.08
N ARG A 4 17.39 27.10 -26.20
CA ARG A 4 16.46 27.28 -25.07
C ARG A 4 15.48 26.12 -24.89
N LYS A 5 15.63 25.06 -25.69
CA LYS A 5 14.79 23.85 -25.65
C LYS A 5 15.50 22.66 -25.03
N ILE A 6 16.79 22.81 -24.74
CA ILE A 6 17.59 21.78 -24.09
C ILE A 6 17.32 21.92 -22.61
N ASP A 7 16.88 20.84 -21.99
CA ASP A 7 16.83 20.69 -20.54
C ASP A 7 18.28 20.55 -20.04
N VAL A 8 18.84 21.65 -19.52
CA VAL A 8 20.21 21.69 -19.02
C VAL A 8 20.32 21.09 -17.63
N ASP A 9 19.20 21.00 -16.90
CA ASP A 9 19.15 20.48 -15.53
C ASP A 9 19.33 18.96 -15.52
N ALA A 10 18.90 18.26 -16.58
CA ALA A 10 19.14 16.83 -16.79
C ALA A 10 20.63 16.43 -16.97
N TYR A 11 21.53 17.41 -17.05
CA TYR A 11 22.98 17.19 -17.11
C TYR A 11 23.69 17.75 -15.86
N ASP A 12 22.95 18.21 -14.85
CA ASP A 12 23.52 18.69 -13.60
C ASP A 12 24.09 17.51 -12.79
N GLU A 13 25.35 17.63 -12.37
CA GLU A 13 26.01 16.59 -11.56
C GLU A 13 25.41 16.49 -10.15
N ASP A 14 24.74 17.56 -9.68
CA ASP A 14 24.03 17.61 -8.41
C ASP A 14 22.56 17.13 -8.53
N GLU A 15 22.12 16.70 -9.72
CA GLU A 15 20.77 16.16 -9.91
C GLU A 15 20.56 14.93 -9.02
N PHE A 16 19.44 14.91 -8.29
CA PHE A 16 19.09 13.77 -7.45
C PHE A 16 18.78 12.55 -8.32
N VAL A 17 19.74 11.63 -8.41
CA VAL A 17 19.52 10.30 -9.00
C VAL A 17 18.93 9.40 -7.93
N GLU A 18 17.76 8.83 -8.19
CA GLU A 18 17.21 7.79 -7.33
C GLU A 18 18.19 6.61 -7.27
N GLU A 19 18.83 6.41 -6.12
CA GLU A 19 19.72 5.28 -5.78
C GLU A 19 18.99 3.91 -5.74
N ASP A 20 17.96 3.73 -6.57
CA ASP A 20 17.12 2.54 -6.61
C ASP A 20 17.74 1.41 -7.44
N ALA A 21 18.72 1.69 -8.30
CA ALA A 21 19.32 0.67 -9.17
C ALA A 21 19.96 -0.51 -8.38
N GLN A 22 20.53 -0.23 -7.20
CA GLN A 22 21.09 -1.29 -6.33
C GLN A 22 20.02 -1.97 -5.45
N LEU A 23 18.96 -1.26 -5.07
CA LEU A 23 17.84 -1.83 -4.30
C LEU A 23 16.95 -2.74 -5.15
N GLN A 24 16.81 -2.42 -6.45
CA GLN A 24 15.98 -3.15 -7.41
C GLN A 24 16.58 -4.49 -7.80
N ALA A 25 17.91 -4.65 -7.75
CA ALA A 25 18.60 -5.91 -8.05
C ALA A 25 18.32 -7.04 -7.04
N SER A 26 17.87 -6.69 -5.83
CA SER A 26 17.49 -7.62 -4.76
C SER A 26 15.98 -7.90 -4.66
N LEU A 27 15.17 -7.30 -5.55
CA LEU A 27 13.73 -7.53 -5.55
C LEU A 27 13.39 -8.86 -6.26
N PRO A 28 12.36 -9.57 -5.78
CA PRO A 28 11.86 -10.77 -6.46
C PRO A 28 11.41 -10.46 -7.88
N SER A 29 11.49 -11.47 -8.75
CA SER A 29 11.03 -11.33 -10.13
C SER A 29 9.54 -11.02 -10.20
N SER A 30 9.09 -10.38 -11.27
CA SER A 30 7.67 -10.04 -11.45
C SER A 30 6.74 -11.26 -11.35
N ALA A 31 7.18 -12.42 -11.86
CA ALA A 31 6.44 -13.68 -11.78
C ALA A 31 6.30 -14.19 -10.33
N GLU A 32 7.34 -14.04 -9.50
CA GLU A 32 7.29 -14.41 -8.08
C GLU A 32 6.36 -13.46 -7.30
N VAL A 33 6.42 -12.16 -7.60
CA VAL A 33 5.51 -11.16 -7.02
C VAL A 33 4.06 -11.47 -7.38
N ASP A 34 3.77 -11.78 -8.65
CA ASP A 34 2.43 -12.18 -9.07
C ASP A 34 1.95 -13.46 -8.36
N GLY A 35 2.84 -14.45 -8.20
CA GLY A 35 2.54 -15.68 -7.46
C GLY A 35 2.14 -15.41 -6.01
N THR A 36 2.92 -14.57 -5.30
CA THR A 36 2.65 -14.24 -3.89
C THR A 36 1.37 -13.43 -3.71
N VAL A 37 1.12 -12.45 -4.59
CA VAL A 37 -0.12 -11.65 -4.56
C VAL A 37 -1.35 -12.52 -4.84
N ASN A 38 -1.28 -13.42 -5.81
CA ASN A 38 -2.39 -14.32 -6.13
C ASN A 38 -2.68 -15.31 -4.98
N ALA A 39 -1.65 -15.88 -4.35
CA ALA A 39 -1.80 -16.74 -3.19
C ALA A 39 -2.49 -16.00 -2.03
N ARG A 40 -2.01 -14.80 -1.72
CA ARG A 40 -2.58 -13.93 -0.68
C ARG A 40 -4.04 -13.58 -0.95
N ALA A 41 -4.39 -13.24 -2.20
CA ALA A 41 -5.77 -12.98 -2.58
C ALA A 41 -6.68 -14.20 -2.36
N GLY A 42 -6.16 -15.41 -2.58
CA GLY A 42 -6.83 -16.67 -2.23
C GLY A 42 -7.07 -16.81 -0.72
N ASP A 43 -6.02 -16.60 0.09
CA ASP A 43 -6.08 -16.70 1.55
C ASP A 43 -7.05 -15.68 2.17
N VAL A 44 -6.97 -14.42 1.73
CA VAL A 44 -7.85 -13.34 2.19
C VAL A 44 -9.30 -13.67 1.85
N ARG A 45 -9.59 -14.13 0.63
CA ARG A 45 -10.94 -14.55 0.25
C ARG A 45 -11.47 -15.69 1.11
N ASN A 46 -10.61 -16.66 1.45
CA ASN A 46 -10.98 -17.76 2.33
C ASN A 46 -11.28 -17.30 3.77
N LEU A 47 -10.50 -16.36 4.31
CA LEU A 47 -10.71 -15.78 5.64
C LEU A 47 -12.02 -14.99 5.69
N LEU A 48 -12.28 -14.16 4.67
CA LEU A 48 -13.54 -13.42 4.53
C LEU A 48 -14.75 -14.36 4.45
N ALA A 49 -14.65 -15.44 3.68
CA ALA A 49 -15.72 -16.43 3.57
C ALA A 49 -16.04 -17.14 4.91
N ARG A 50 -15.06 -17.23 5.81
CA ARG A 50 -15.23 -17.77 7.17
C ARG A 50 -15.71 -16.72 8.18
N GLY A 51 -15.83 -15.46 7.78
CA GLY A 51 -16.17 -14.34 8.66
C GLY A 51 -15.00 -13.82 9.50
N ASP A 52 -13.77 -14.29 9.28
CA ASP A 52 -12.59 -13.79 9.97
C ASP A 52 -12.02 -12.55 9.26
N ILE A 53 -12.66 -11.41 9.50
CA ILE A 53 -12.30 -10.14 8.87
C ILE A 53 -10.95 -9.62 9.41
N ALA A 54 -10.69 -9.78 10.71
CA ALA A 54 -9.46 -9.31 11.32
C ALA A 54 -8.23 -10.07 10.76
N GLY A 55 -8.35 -11.39 10.63
CA GLY A 55 -7.34 -12.22 9.96
C GLY A 55 -7.17 -11.84 8.50
N ALA A 56 -8.27 -11.57 7.78
CA ALA A 56 -8.21 -11.16 6.38
C ALA A 56 -7.44 -9.85 6.18
N VAL A 57 -7.72 -8.82 6.99
CA VAL A 57 -7.01 -7.54 6.94
C VAL A 57 -5.53 -7.72 7.27
N THR A 58 -5.22 -8.47 8.34
CA THR A 58 -3.82 -8.75 8.73
C THR A 58 -3.06 -9.42 7.58
N LYS A 59 -3.66 -10.44 6.96
CA LYS A 59 -3.07 -11.19 5.85
C LYS A 59 -2.89 -10.36 4.59
N ALA A 60 -3.84 -9.47 4.28
CA ALA A 60 -3.76 -8.60 3.11
C ALA A 60 -2.59 -7.60 3.19
N LEU A 61 -2.23 -7.18 4.40
CA LEU A 61 -1.17 -6.20 4.68
C LEU A 61 0.24 -6.81 4.79
N GLU A 62 0.39 -8.14 4.76
CA GLU A 62 1.70 -8.82 4.81
C GLU A 62 2.44 -8.68 3.47
N ASP A 63 3.73 -8.34 3.50
CA ASP A 63 4.63 -8.31 2.33
C ASP A 63 4.01 -7.65 1.07
N PRO A 64 3.66 -6.34 1.11
CA PRO A 64 3.09 -5.66 -0.05
C PRO A 64 4.04 -5.72 -1.27
N PRO A 65 3.52 -5.83 -2.51
CA PRO A 65 4.34 -5.85 -3.71
C PRO A 65 5.08 -4.51 -3.90
N GLU A 66 6.42 -4.55 -3.92
CA GLU A 66 7.29 -3.40 -4.15
C GLU A 66 7.98 -3.50 -5.51
N GLY A 67 8.35 -2.36 -6.11
CA GLY A 67 9.11 -2.29 -7.36
C GLY A 67 8.39 -1.57 -8.50
N ARG A 68 9.16 -1.07 -9.47
CA ARG A 68 8.64 -0.22 -10.57
C ARG A 68 7.88 -1.02 -11.63
N ASP A 69 8.29 -2.26 -11.88
CA ASP A 69 7.80 -3.06 -13.01
C ASP A 69 6.64 -4.03 -12.66
N VAL A 70 6.04 -3.88 -11.47
CA VAL A 70 5.01 -4.79 -10.93
C VAL A 70 3.66 -4.11 -10.70
N GLN A 71 3.34 -3.06 -11.47
CA GLN A 71 2.14 -2.25 -11.27
C GLN A 71 0.84 -3.08 -11.26
N ALA A 72 0.70 -4.06 -12.15
CA ALA A 72 -0.47 -4.93 -12.17
C ALA A 72 -0.65 -5.75 -10.89
N ALA A 73 0.46 -6.24 -10.30
CA ALA A 73 0.44 -6.96 -9.03
C ALA A 73 0.07 -6.04 -7.87
N LYS A 74 0.57 -4.80 -7.89
CA LYS A 74 0.22 -3.74 -6.93
C LYS A 74 -1.27 -3.41 -6.95
N ASP A 75 -1.84 -3.25 -8.14
CA ASP A 75 -3.27 -2.96 -8.30
C ASP A 75 -4.13 -4.13 -7.79
N ARG A 76 -3.73 -5.37 -8.09
CA ARG A 76 -4.42 -6.57 -7.60
C ARG A 76 -4.35 -6.71 -6.07
N ASN A 77 -3.19 -6.43 -5.48
CA ASN A 77 -3.06 -6.44 -4.02
C ASN A 77 -3.88 -5.32 -3.38
N THR A 78 -3.92 -4.14 -4.00
CA THR A 78 -4.77 -3.04 -3.54
C THR A 78 -6.22 -3.44 -3.51
N GLN A 79 -6.73 -4.08 -4.58
CA GLN A 79 -8.09 -4.57 -4.60
C GLN A 79 -8.34 -5.56 -3.46
N THR A 80 -7.41 -6.49 -3.22
CA THR A 80 -7.50 -7.47 -2.12
C THR A 80 -7.57 -6.80 -0.75
N VAL A 81 -6.73 -5.79 -0.51
CA VAL A 81 -6.75 -5.00 0.72
C VAL A 81 -8.07 -4.26 0.85
N MET A 82 -8.53 -3.57 -0.20
CA MET A 82 -9.78 -2.81 -0.20
C MET A 82 -10.99 -3.70 0.08
N ASP A 83 -11.06 -4.88 -0.53
CA ASP A 83 -12.12 -5.86 -0.27
C ASP A 83 -12.16 -6.26 1.22
N SER A 84 -11.00 -6.43 1.85
CA SER A 84 -10.91 -6.76 3.28
C SER A 84 -11.32 -5.59 4.20
N LEU A 85 -10.95 -4.35 3.84
CA LEU A 85 -11.29 -3.15 4.62
C LEU A 85 -12.77 -2.80 4.51
N LEU A 86 -13.37 -2.96 3.32
CA LEU A 86 -14.78 -2.68 3.07
C LEU A 86 -15.72 -3.76 3.63
N ALA A 87 -15.22 -4.98 3.86
CA ALA A 87 -15.98 -6.03 4.54
C ALA A 87 -16.16 -5.78 6.05
N ALA A 88 -15.28 -4.99 6.66
CA ALA A 88 -15.34 -4.70 8.10
C ALA A 88 -16.49 -3.74 8.45
N LYS A 89 -17.14 -4.01 9.59
CA LYS A 89 -18.09 -3.07 10.17
C LYS A 89 -17.35 -1.97 10.93
N SER A 90 -17.88 -0.75 10.95
CA SER A 90 -17.27 0.38 11.65
C SER A 90 -17.02 0.11 13.14
N SER A 91 -17.84 -0.73 13.78
CA SER A 91 -17.66 -1.16 15.18
C SER A 91 -16.41 -1.99 15.42
N ASP A 92 -15.94 -2.71 14.40
CA ASP A 92 -14.89 -3.71 14.53
C ASP A 92 -13.51 -3.11 14.20
N ILE A 93 -13.48 -2.00 13.45
CA ILE A 93 -12.27 -1.29 13.03
C ILE A 93 -11.29 -1.04 14.20
N PRO A 94 -11.70 -0.46 15.36
CA PRO A 94 -10.76 -0.17 16.43
C PRO A 94 -10.06 -1.43 16.98
N ASN A 95 -10.78 -2.55 17.05
CA ASN A 95 -10.24 -3.83 17.53
C ASN A 95 -9.34 -4.51 16.48
N ILE A 96 -9.58 -4.28 15.18
CA ILE A 96 -8.68 -4.77 14.13
C ILE A 96 -7.38 -3.97 14.17
N VAL A 97 -7.47 -2.64 14.20
CA VAL A 97 -6.31 -1.74 14.20
C VAL A 97 -5.41 -1.97 15.41
N SER A 98 -5.97 -2.22 16.60
CA SER A 98 -5.18 -2.46 17.82
C SER A 98 -4.36 -3.76 17.79
N ARG A 99 -4.65 -4.68 16.86
CA ARG A 99 -3.90 -5.94 16.68
C ARG A 99 -2.78 -5.83 15.65
N LEU A 100 -2.76 -4.75 14.87
CA LEU A 100 -1.74 -4.55 13.84
C LEU A 100 -0.42 -4.14 14.50
N ASN A 101 0.68 -4.68 13.99
CA ASN A 101 2.00 -4.22 14.37
C ASN A 101 2.32 -2.86 13.70
N PRO A 102 3.35 -2.11 14.15
CA PRO A 102 3.67 -0.80 13.59
C PRO A 102 3.90 -0.80 12.08
N GLN A 103 4.53 -1.84 11.53
CA GLN A 103 4.77 -1.97 10.09
C GLN A 103 3.45 -2.16 9.32
N GLN A 104 2.53 -2.97 9.84
CA GLN A 104 1.20 -3.17 9.27
C GLN A 104 0.34 -1.91 9.35
N LEU A 105 0.46 -1.12 10.42
CA LEU A 105 -0.20 0.19 10.52
C LEU A 105 0.27 1.16 9.44
N ASP A 106 1.58 1.21 9.19
CA ASP A 106 2.12 2.03 8.11
C ASP A 106 1.63 1.54 6.74
N THR A 107 1.67 0.23 6.49
CA THR A 107 1.15 -0.38 5.24
C THR A 107 -0.35 -0.14 5.07
N LEU A 108 -1.14 -0.24 6.15
CA LEU A 108 -2.56 0.10 6.15
C LEU A 108 -2.75 1.56 5.72
N MET A 109 -1.99 2.48 6.32
CA MET A 109 -2.06 3.90 5.98
C MET A 109 -1.71 4.16 4.50
N LYS A 110 -0.70 3.47 3.94
CA LYS A 110 -0.38 3.55 2.49
C LYS A 110 -1.58 3.15 1.63
N TYR A 111 -2.20 2.01 1.93
CA TYR A 111 -3.35 1.54 1.17
C TYR A 111 -4.55 2.46 1.33
N ILE A 112 -4.80 3.04 2.50
CA ILE A 112 -5.87 4.03 2.70
C ILE A 112 -5.67 5.23 1.75
N TYR A 113 -4.47 5.81 1.68
CA TYR A 113 -4.19 6.90 0.74
C TYR A 113 -4.35 6.47 -0.72
N ARG A 114 -3.89 5.27 -1.07
CA ARG A 114 -4.07 4.73 -2.44
C ARG A 114 -5.54 4.54 -2.80
N GLY A 115 -6.36 4.09 -1.86
CA GLY A 115 -7.81 3.98 -2.03
C GLY A 115 -8.47 5.35 -2.20
N MET A 116 -8.09 6.32 -1.36
CA MET A 116 -8.63 7.69 -1.44
C MET A 116 -8.22 8.42 -2.72
N ALA A 117 -7.09 8.06 -3.33
CA ALA A 117 -6.71 8.57 -4.66
C ALA A 117 -7.63 8.06 -5.79
N ASN A 118 -8.45 7.04 -5.54
CA ASN A 118 -9.37 6.43 -6.50
C ASN A 118 -10.83 6.45 -5.95
N PRO A 119 -11.43 7.63 -5.74
CA PRO A 119 -12.74 7.76 -5.10
C PRO A 119 -13.88 7.18 -5.94
N GLU A 120 -13.67 6.92 -7.22
CA GLU A 120 -14.63 6.27 -8.12
C GLU A 120 -14.76 4.76 -7.83
N LEU A 121 -13.71 4.15 -7.29
CA LEU A 121 -13.63 2.71 -7.03
C LEU A 121 -13.99 2.35 -5.59
N TYR A 122 -13.66 3.23 -4.63
CA TYR A 122 -13.72 2.92 -3.21
C TYR A 122 -14.48 3.98 -2.40
N ASN A 123 -15.20 3.54 -1.37
CA ASN A 123 -15.97 4.43 -0.50
C ASN A 123 -15.04 5.18 0.47
N ALA A 124 -14.78 6.45 0.16
CA ALA A 124 -13.93 7.33 0.96
C ALA A 124 -14.40 7.49 2.42
N ALA A 125 -15.70 7.41 2.72
CA ALA A 125 -16.20 7.56 4.09
C ALA A 125 -15.72 6.42 5.00
N VAL A 126 -15.68 5.19 4.48
CA VAL A 126 -15.15 4.03 5.22
C VAL A 126 -13.64 4.16 5.38
N LEU A 127 -12.92 4.58 4.34
CA LEU A 127 -11.48 4.80 4.40
C LEU A 127 -11.09 5.90 5.40
N LEU A 128 -11.89 6.96 5.52
CA LEU A 128 -11.68 8.00 6.54
C LEU A 128 -11.87 7.46 7.97
N SER A 129 -12.83 6.54 8.16
CA SER A 129 -13.01 5.86 9.46
C SER A 129 -11.79 4.99 9.80
N TRP A 130 -11.25 4.27 8.82
CA TRP A 130 -10.01 3.51 8.99
C TRP A 130 -8.80 4.41 9.26
N HIS A 131 -8.69 5.54 8.53
CA HIS A 131 -7.63 6.53 8.72
C HIS A 131 -7.64 7.09 10.15
N GLU A 132 -8.80 7.52 10.64
CA GLU A 132 -8.95 8.03 12.01
C GLU A 132 -8.41 7.03 13.03
N LYS A 133 -8.80 5.75 12.94
CA LYS A 133 -8.37 4.73 13.89
C LYS A 133 -6.91 4.35 13.75
N ALA A 134 -6.39 4.28 12.52
CA ALA A 134 -4.97 4.08 12.28
C ALA A 134 -4.12 5.25 12.82
N TYR A 135 -4.62 6.48 12.72
CA TYR A 135 -3.98 7.67 13.30
C TYR A 135 -4.03 7.68 14.83
N GLU A 136 -5.16 7.29 15.44
CA GLU A 136 -5.24 7.15 16.91
C GLU A 136 -4.21 6.13 17.44
N ALA A 137 -3.95 5.05 16.70
CA ALA A 137 -2.97 4.02 17.09
C ALA A 137 -1.51 4.37 16.76
N GLY A 138 -1.23 4.91 15.56
CA GLY A 138 0.12 5.17 15.04
C GLY A 138 0.60 6.62 15.21
N GLY A 139 -0.29 7.53 15.61
CA GLY A 139 -0.05 8.96 15.67
C GLY A 139 0.30 9.58 14.32
N LEU A 140 0.87 10.80 14.35
CA LEU A 140 1.34 11.47 13.13
C LEU A 140 2.48 10.71 12.42
N GLY A 141 3.20 9.84 13.14
CA GLY A 141 4.33 9.10 12.62
C GLY A 141 3.98 8.17 11.46
N CYS A 142 2.82 7.49 11.50
CA CYS A 142 2.41 6.62 10.40
C CYS A 142 2.14 7.41 9.11
N ILE A 143 1.54 8.60 9.22
CA ILE A 143 1.32 9.49 8.08
C ILE A 143 2.65 9.97 7.50
N ILE A 144 3.57 10.48 8.32
CA ILE A 144 4.86 11.00 7.85
C ILE A 144 5.67 9.91 7.12
N ARG A 145 5.67 8.69 7.65
CA ARG A 145 6.38 7.56 7.01
C ARG A 145 5.78 7.22 5.65
N VAL A 146 4.46 7.31 5.48
CA VAL A 146 3.83 7.14 4.15
C VAL A 146 4.19 8.29 3.21
N MET A 147 4.14 9.53 3.68
CA MET A 147 4.43 10.71 2.85
C MET A 147 5.89 10.78 2.36
N THR A 148 6.80 10.10 3.06
CA THR A 148 8.23 10.06 2.73
C THR A 148 8.66 8.71 2.12
N ASP A 149 7.73 7.78 1.95
CA ASP A 149 8.03 6.48 1.39
C ASP A 149 8.27 6.57 -0.12
N ARG A 150 9.42 6.08 -0.55
CA ARG A 150 9.81 5.99 -1.96
C ARG A 150 9.48 4.65 -2.58
N LYS A 151 9.30 3.60 -1.75
CA LYS A 151 8.89 2.27 -2.18
C LYS A 151 7.38 2.20 -2.23
N THR A 152 6.80 2.80 -3.26
CA THR A 152 5.35 2.81 -3.42
C THR A 152 4.82 1.40 -3.57
N ALA A 153 3.88 1.01 -2.70
CA ALA A 153 3.15 -0.25 -2.77
C ALA A 153 1.96 -0.13 -3.73
#